data_AF-A0A833HNG1-F1
#
_entry.id   AF-A0A833HNG1-F1
#
_cell.length_a   1.000
_cell.length_b   1.000
_cell.length_c   1.000
_cell.angle_alpha   90.00
_cell.angle_beta   90.00
_cell.angle_gamma   90.00
#
_symmetry.space_group_name_H-M   'P 1'
#
loop_
_entity.id
_entity.type
_entity.pdbx_description
1 polymer ?
#
loop_
_entity_poly.entity_id
_entity_poly.type
_entity_poly.pdbx_seq_one_letter_code
_entity_poly.pdbx_strand_id
1 'polypeptide(L)'
;MLIIVLSILATISLIISIFSFLQKGPLISLIYYMSNQSERKELKIKKRYYFIGTIFLTSAILFSILLADEIFHLPSIQTPLIIISIILCVYYIVRYTQLEVERIKKKINKK
;
A
#
# COMPACT_ATOMS: atom_id res chain seq x y z
N MET A 1 -17.30 -11.77 14.84
CA MET A 1 -16.63 -12.17 13.58
C MET A 1 -15.88 -11.00 12.95
N LEU A 2 -16.51 -9.83 12.77
CA LEU A 2 -15.90 -8.65 12.16
C LEU A 2 -14.63 -8.15 12.88
N ILE A 3 -14.64 -8.06 14.22
CA ILE A 3 -13.47 -7.68 15.04
C ILE A 3 -12.24 -8.55 14.73
N ILE A 4 -12.41 -9.86 14.60
CA ILE A 4 -11.32 -10.81 14.32
C ILE A 4 -10.76 -10.55 12.92
N VAL A 5 -11.64 -10.35 11.94
CA VAL A 5 -11.25 -10.05 10.55
C VAL A 5 -10.47 -8.74 10.48
N LEU A 6 -10.97 -7.67 11.10
CA LEU A 6 -10.30 -6.37 11.12
C LEU A 6 -8.95 -6.42 11.83
N SER A 7 -8.85 -7.16 12.94
CA SER A 7 -7.60 -7.40 13.65
C SER A 7 -6.57 -8.08 12.74
N ILE A 8 -6.95 -9.17 12.06
CA ILE A 8 -6.05 -9.90 11.15
C ILE A 8 -5.62 -9.01 9.98
N LEU A 9 -6.54 -8.28 9.36
CA LEU A 9 -6.24 -7.39 8.24
C LEU A 9 -5.30 -6.24 8.65
N ALA A 10 -5.51 -5.65 9.82
CA ALA A 10 -4.63 -4.62 10.36
C ALA A 10 -3.22 -5.18 10.61
N THR A 11 -3.11 -6.35 11.24
CA THR A 11 -1.82 -6.99 11.52
C THR A 11 -1.06 -7.36 10.24
N ILE A 12 -1.72 -8.01 9.27
CA ILE A 12 -1.08 -8.38 7.99
C ILE A 12 -0.62 -7.12 7.25
N SER A 13 -1.47 -6.08 7.20
CA SER A 13 -1.11 -4.82 6.54
C SER A 13 0.09 -4.15 7.21
N LEU A 14 0.15 -4.14 8.55
CA LEU A 14 1.28 -3.61 9.29
C LEU A 14 2.58 -4.38 9.01
N ILE A 15 2.52 -5.71 9.01
CA ILE A 15 3.66 -6.57 8.69
C ILE A 15 4.18 -6.24 7.29
N ILE A 16 3.30 -6.23 6.28
CA ILE A 16 3.68 -5.92 4.90
C ILE A 16 4.32 -4.53 4.80
N SER A 17 3.75 -3.55 5.51
CA SER A 17 4.29 -2.18 5.58
C SER A 17 5.72 -2.15 6.13
N ILE A 18 5.96 -2.82 7.27
CA ILE A 18 7.29 -2.91 7.90
C ILE A 18 8.29 -3.58 6.96
N PHE A 19 7.95 -4.74 6.38
CA PHE A 19 8.81 -5.43 5.42
C PHE A 19 9.14 -4.54 4.20
N SER A 20 8.15 -3.78 3.73
CA SER A 20 8.32 -2.86 2.61
C SER A 20 9.27 -1.70 2.95
N PHE A 21 9.14 -1.06 4.11
CA PHE A 21 10.06 0.01 4.53
C PHE A 21 11.48 -0.48 4.77
N LEU A 22 11.63 -1.69 5.30
CA LEU A 22 12.92 -2.37 5.42
C LEU A 22 13.50 -2.83 4.07
N GLN A 23 12.75 -2.67 2.97
CA GLN A 23 13.12 -3.15 1.63
C GLN A 23 13.43 -4.65 1.61
N LYS A 24 12.79 -5.41 2.49
CA LYS A 24 12.98 -6.85 2.64
C LYS A 24 11.92 -7.59 1.84
N GLY A 25 12.32 -8.68 1.18
CA GLY A 25 11.41 -9.58 0.46
C GLY A 25 11.03 -9.10 -0.96
N PRO A 26 10.08 -9.79 -1.60
CA PRO A 26 9.56 -9.40 -2.91
C PRO A 26 8.80 -8.07 -2.84
N LEU A 27 8.82 -7.31 -3.93
CA LEU A 27 8.00 -6.11 -4.04
C LEU A 27 6.54 -6.57 -4.21
N ILE A 28 5.68 -6.31 -3.22
CA ILE A 28 4.27 -6.76 -3.23
C ILE A 28 3.47 -5.89 -4.21
N SER A 29 3.62 -6.20 -5.49
CA SER A 29 2.92 -5.55 -6.60
C SER A 29 2.69 -6.54 -7.72
N LEU A 30 1.54 -6.47 -8.39
CA LEU A 30 1.20 -7.36 -9.51
C LEU A 30 2.28 -7.36 -10.59
N ILE A 31 2.80 -6.18 -10.93
CA ILE A 31 3.87 -6.02 -11.92
C ILE A 31 5.10 -6.84 -11.53
N TYR A 32 5.52 -6.82 -10.26
CA TYR A 32 6.70 -7.58 -9.83
C TYR A 32 6.52 -9.09 -10.02
N TYR A 33 5.34 -9.62 -9.71
CA TYR A 33 5.05 -11.05 -9.88
C TYR A 33 4.95 -11.45 -11.35
N MET A 34 4.39 -10.59 -12.20
CA MET A 34 4.28 -10.82 -13.65
C MET A 34 5.58 -10.54 -14.42
N SER A 35 6.55 -9.85 -13.82
CA SER A 35 7.82 -9.50 -14.47
C SER A 35 8.82 -10.66 -14.48
N ASN A 36 9.67 -10.70 -15.51
CA ASN A 36 10.79 -11.65 -15.60
C ASN A 36 11.91 -11.30 -14.60
N GLN A 37 12.86 -12.23 -14.39
CA GLN A 37 13.89 -12.08 -13.34
C GLN A 37 14.77 -10.83 -13.50
N SER A 38 15.10 -10.43 -14.73
CA SER A 38 15.84 -9.20 -15.03
C SER A 38 15.05 -7.95 -14.64
N GLU A 39 13.77 -7.88 -15.04
CA GLU A 39 12.88 -6.76 -14.74
C GLU A 39 12.57 -6.65 -13.25
N ARG A 40 12.46 -7.77 -12.52
CA ARG A 40 12.30 -7.79 -11.06
C ARG A 40 13.44 -7.08 -10.36
N LYS A 41 14.69 -7.21 -10.84
CA LYS A 41 15.84 -6.49 -10.25
C LYS A 41 15.71 -4.99 -10.46
N GLU A 42 15.24 -4.55 -11.62
CA GLU A 42 15.04 -3.13 -11.93
C GLU A 42 13.87 -2.51 -11.15
N LEU A 43 12.88 -3.32 -10.76
CA LEU A 43 11.71 -2.87 -9.99
C LEU A 43 11.98 -2.68 -8.51
N LYS A 44 13.04 -3.29 -7.96
CA LYS A 44 13.44 -3.17 -6.54
C LYS A 44 14.09 -1.83 -6.23
N ILE A 45 13.34 -0.75 -6.42
CA ILE A 45 13.77 0.62 -6.16
C ILE A 45 13.20 1.06 -4.81
N LYS A 46 14.04 1.72 -4.00
CA LYS A 46 13.64 2.30 -2.69
C LYS A 46 12.30 3.05 -2.77
N LYS A 47 12.11 3.91 -3.79
CA LYS A 47 10.85 4.65 -3.98
C LYS A 47 9.61 3.75 -4.07
N ARG A 48 9.69 2.59 -4.74
CA ARG A 48 8.56 1.67 -4.92
C ARG A 48 8.26 0.89 -3.64
N TYR A 49 9.29 0.46 -2.93
CA TYR A 49 9.15 -0.15 -1.61
C TYR A 49 8.50 0.80 -0.62
N TYR A 50 8.94 2.06 -0.57
CA TYR A 50 8.33 3.07 0.27
C TYR A 50 6.88 3.34 -0.12
N PHE A 51 6.58 3.44 -1.43
CA PHE A 51 5.21 3.64 -1.91
C PHE A 51 4.26 2.52 -1.46
N ILE A 52 4.68 1.26 -1.62
CA ILE A 52 3.90 0.10 -1.17
C ILE A 52 3.78 0.09 0.36
N GLY A 53 4.88 0.36 1.07
CA GLY A 53 4.88 0.48 2.53
C GLY A 53 3.87 1.52 3.02
N THR A 54 3.80 2.68 2.37
CA THR A 54 2.82 3.73 2.69
C THR A 54 1.39 3.27 2.46
N ILE A 55 1.08 2.59 1.34
CA ILE A 55 -0.26 2.04 1.09
C ILE A 55 -0.68 1.12 2.23
N PHE A 56 0.14 0.11 2.53
CA PHE A 56 -0.18 -0.87 3.56
C PHE A 56 -0.19 -0.28 4.98
N LEU A 57 0.63 0.74 5.26
CA LEU A 57 0.56 1.49 6.51
C LEU A 57 -0.79 2.20 6.65
N THR A 58 -1.23 2.91 5.61
CA THR A 58 -2.53 3.60 5.66
C THR A 58 -3.69 2.63 5.75
N SER A 59 -3.63 1.48 5.08
CA SER A 59 -4.64 0.43 5.23
C SER A 59 -4.67 -0.11 6.66
N ALA A 60 -3.50 -0.35 7.28
CA ALA A 60 -3.44 -0.77 8.68
C ALA A 60 -4.08 0.27 9.61
N ILE A 61 -3.80 1.57 9.42
CA ILE A 61 -4.42 2.66 10.18
C ILE A 61 -5.94 2.67 9.97
N LEU A 62 -6.44 2.57 8.74
CA LEU A 62 -7.87 2.55 8.44
C LEU A 62 -8.57 1.35 9.10
N PHE A 63 -7.98 0.15 9.00
CA PHE A 63 -8.52 -1.03 9.67
C PHE A 63 -8.48 -0.90 11.19
N SER A 64 -7.44 -0.29 11.76
CA SER A 64 -7.38 -0.02 13.21
C SER A 64 -8.43 0.99 13.68
N ILE A 65 -8.73 2.02 12.89
CA ILE A 65 -9.81 2.97 13.22
C ILE A 65 -11.17 2.28 13.14
N LEU A 66 -11.42 1.47 12.10
CA LEU A 66 -12.65 0.67 12.00
C LEU A 66 -12.78 -0.34 13.14
N LEU A 67 -11.67 -0.96 13.55
CA LEU A 67 -11.65 -1.87 14.70
C LEU A 67 -11.97 -1.13 16.00
N ALA A 68 -11.46 0.09 16.17
CA ALA A 68 -11.78 0.94 17.33
C ALA A 68 -13.25 1.37 17.32
N ASP A 69 -13.80 1.73 16.15
CA ASP A 69 -15.23 2.04 16.00
C ASP A 69 -16.10 0.85 16.44
N GLU A 70 -15.74 -0.36 16.02
CA GLU A 70 -16.47 -1.59 16.37
C GLU A 70 -16.37 -1.95 17.87
N ILE A 71 -15.23 -1.68 18.52
CA ILE A 71 -15.01 -1.98 19.95
C ILE A 71 -15.64 -0.93 20.87
N PHE A 72 -15.50 0.34 20.52
CA PHE A 72 -15.88 1.46 21.38
C PHE A 72 -17.20 2.13 20.99
N HIS A 73 -17.84 1.68 19.90
CA HIS A 73 -19.07 2.25 19.35
C HIS A 73 -18.97 3.76 19.18
N LEU A 74 -17.92 4.21 18.50
CA LEU A 74 -17.61 5.62 18.38
C LEU A 74 -18.68 6.35 17.53
N PRO A 75 -19.08 7.57 17.90
CA PRO A 75 -20.09 8.29 17.14
C PRO A 75 -19.56 8.73 15.77
N SER A 76 -20.28 8.34 14.71
CA SER A 76 -20.20 8.90 13.34
C SER A 76 -18.80 9.08 12.72
N ILE A 77 -17.90 8.10 12.90
CA ILE A 77 -16.57 8.12 12.25
C ILE A 77 -16.62 7.57 10.82
N GLN A 78 -17.67 6.83 10.47
CA GLN A 78 -17.77 6.12 9.19
C GLN A 78 -17.76 7.05 7.97
N THR A 79 -18.54 8.13 7.97
CA THR A 79 -18.61 9.07 6.83
C THR A 79 -17.27 9.76 6.56
N PRO A 80 -16.57 10.35 7.55
CA PRO A 80 -15.21 10.85 7.35
C PRO A 80 -14.25 9.78 6.81
N LEU A 81 -14.34 8.54 7.32
CA LEU A 81 -13.43 7.47 6.96
C LEU A 81 -13.59 7.03 5.50
N ILE A 82 -14.82 7.02 4.99
CA ILE A 82 -15.12 6.76 3.58
C ILE A 82 -14.51 7.86 2.69
N ILE A 83 -14.70 9.13 3.06
CA ILE A 83 -14.15 10.27 2.30
C ILE A 83 -12.63 10.19 2.23
N ILE A 84 -11.96 9.97 3.38
CA ILE A 84 -10.51 9.82 3.45
C ILE A 84 -10.04 8.63 2.60
N SER A 85 -10.76 7.51 2.64
CA SER A 85 -10.43 6.32 1.84
C SER A 85 -10.50 6.61 0.33
N ILE A 86 -11.52 7.34 -0.14
CA ILE A 86 -11.65 7.74 -1.55
C ILE A 86 -10.47 8.65 -1.95
N ILE A 87 -10.13 9.65 -1.14
CA ILE A 87 -9.02 10.56 -1.42
C ILE A 87 -7.69 9.78 -1.49
N LEU A 88 -7.46 8.86 -0.56
CA LEU A 88 -6.26 8.01 -0.55
C LEU A 88 -6.20 7.11 -1.79
N CYS A 89 -7.32 6.51 -2.20
CA CYS A 89 -7.38 5.71 -3.43
C CYS A 89 -6.97 6.54 -4.65
N VAL A 90 -7.53 7.74 -4.82
CA VAL A 90 -7.16 8.63 -5.94
C VAL A 90 -5.69 8.99 -5.88
N TYR A 91 -5.20 9.39 -4.70
CA TYR A 91 -3.78 9.72 -4.49
C TYR A 91 -2.86 8.55 -4.87
N TYR A 92 -3.19 7.32 -4.46
CA TYR A 92 -2.39 6.14 -4.78
C TYR A 92 -2.40 5.80 -6.26
N ILE A 93 -3.53 5.92 -6.95
CA ILE A 93 -3.59 5.72 -8.40
C ILE A 93 -2.72 6.75 -9.13
N VAL A 94 -2.84 8.03 -8.78
CA VAL A 94 -2.04 9.10 -9.37
C VAL A 94 -0.55 8.89 -9.10
N ARG A 95 -0.19 8.56 -7.85
CA ARG A 95 1.22 8.35 -7.51
C ARG A 95 1.81 7.11 -8.18
N TYR A 96 1.02 6.05 -8.32
CA TYR A 96 1.43 4.85 -9.03
C TYR A 96 1.70 5.12 -10.52
N THR A 97 0.80 5.83 -11.19
CA THR A 97 0.97 6.20 -12.61
C THR A 97 2.23 7.05 -12.81
N GLN A 98 2.52 8.01 -11.94
CA GLN A 98 3.77 8.78 -11.96
C GLN A 98 5.02 7.89 -11.86
N LEU A 99 5.01 6.90 -10.96
CA LEU A 99 6.13 5.97 -10.79
C LEU A 99 6.33 5.02 -11.99
N GLU A 100 5.27 4.69 -12.72
CA GLU A 100 5.37 3.97 -13.99
C GLU A 100 5.90 4.85 -15.13
N VAL A 101 5.44 6.10 -15.24
CA VAL A 101 5.97 7.06 -16.23
C VAL A 101 7.46 7.32 -16.00
N GLU A 102 7.91 7.49 -14.74
CA GLU A 102 9.34 7.61 -14.39
C GLU A 102 10.13 6.38 -14.84
N ARG A 103 9.58 5.17 -14.72
CA ARG A 103 10.21 3.92 -15.15
C ARG A 103 10.37 3.88 -16.67
N ILE A 104 9.31 4.19 -17.41
CA ILE A 104 9.30 4.17 -18.88
C ILE A 104 10.32 5.18 -19.42
N LYS A 105 10.33 6.41 -18.91
CA LYS A 105 11.31 7.44 -19.31
C LYS A 105 12.76 6.99 -19.08
N LYS A 106 13.04 6.36 -17.92
CA LYS A 106 14.37 5.80 -17.63
C LYS A 106 14.76 4.68 -18.58
N LYS A 107 13.81 3.85 -19.04
CA LYS A 107 14.07 2.77 -20.00
C LYS A 107 14.38 3.31 -21.39
N ILE A 108 13.71 4.40 -21.80
CA ILE A 108 13.97 5.08 -23.08
C ILE A 108 15.36 5.72 -23.07
N ASN A 109 15.71 6.49 -22.03
CA ASN A 109 17.01 7.17 -21.95
C ASN A 109 18.23 6.25 -21.78
N LYS A 110 18.03 4.94 -21.52
CA LYS A 110 19.09 3.94 -21.42
C LYS A 110 19.34 3.19 -22.73
N LYS A 111 18.48 3.35 -23.73
CA LYS A 111 18.68 2.86 -25.10
C LYS A 111 19.35 3.93 -25.94
#